data_AF-X7E0U5-F1
#
_entry.id   AF-X7E0U5-F1
#
_cell.length_a   1.000
_cell.length_b   1.000
_cell.length_c   1.000
_cell.angle_alpha   90.00
_cell.angle_beta   90.00
_cell.angle_gamma   90.00
#
_symmetry.space_group_name_H-M   'P 1'
#
loop_
_entity.id
_entity.type
_entity.pdbx_description
1 polymer ?
#
loop_
_entity_poly.entity_id
_entity_poly.type
_entity_poly.pdbx_seq_one_letter_code
_entity_poly.pdbx_strand_id
1 'polypeptide(L)' 'MLRFKIKELLSKKSFDENRRITIGEVAEKTGVSRVTISKMANQKGYNTVTDNVNNLCQYFSCEVDDLVEFIPDE' A
#
# COMPACT_ATOMS: atom_id res chain seq x y z
N MET A 1 14.85 4.67 -6.68
CA MET A 1 13.45 4.25 -6.95
C MET A 1 12.49 4.47 -5.77
N LEU A 2 11.17 4.55 -6.01
CA LEU A 2 10.15 4.49 -4.95
C LEU A 2 9.79 3.05 -4.59
N ARG A 3 9.73 2.74 -3.30
CA ARG A 3 9.25 1.48 -2.72
C ARG A 3 7.93 1.73 -2.00
N PHE A 4 6.94 0.85 -2.20
CA PHE A 4 5.68 0.88 -1.46
C PHE A 4 5.68 -0.15 -0.33
N LYS A 5 5.38 0.28 0.88
CA LYS A 5 5.37 -0.51 2.13
C LYS A 5 4.01 -1.19 2.38
N ILE A 6 3.41 -1.74 1.31
CA ILE A 6 2.04 -2.31 1.37
C ILE A 6 1.95 -3.49 2.33
N LYS A 7 2.96 -4.37 2.34
CA LYS A 7 2.95 -5.58 3.18
C LYS A 7 3.08 -5.24 4.65
N GLU A 8 3.88 -4.23 4.95
CA GLU A 8 4.10 -3.67 6.28
C GLU A 8 2.80 -3.07 6.80
N LEU A 9 2.13 -2.22 6.01
CA LEU A 9 0.85 -1.62 6.39
C LEU A 9 -0.29 -2.64 6.55
N LEU A 10 -0.36 -3.65 5.68
CA LEU A 10 -1.31 -4.76 5.84
C LEU A 10 -1.08 -5.53 7.15
N SER A 11 0.17 -5.77 7.49
CA SER A 11 0.55 -6.50 8.71
C SER A 11 0.24 -5.69 9.96
N LYS A 12 0.60 -4.40 9.96
CA LYS A 12 0.30 -3.44 11.04
C LYS A 12 -1.21 -3.37 11.30
N LYS A 13 -2.01 -3.10 10.26
CA LYS A 13 -3.47 -3.01 10.39
C LYS A 13 -4.10 -4.34 10.82
N SER A 14 -3.59 -5.48 10.34
CA SER A 14 -4.08 -6.80 10.77
C SER A 14 -3.83 -7.07 12.24
N PHE A 15 -2.68 -6.63 12.75
CA PHE A 15 -2.33 -6.73 14.16
C PHE A 15 -3.21 -5.80 15.01
N ASP A 16 -3.34 -4.53 14.61
CA ASP A 16 -4.11 -3.52 15.33
C ASP A 16 -5.61 -3.86 15.41
N GLU A 17 -6.18 -4.43 14.34
CA GLU A 17 -7.60 -4.83 14.27
C GLU A 17 -7.86 -6.27 14.75
N ASN A 18 -6.82 -7.00 15.17
CA ASN A 18 -6.89 -8.42 15.57
C ASN A 18 -7.66 -9.31 14.57
N ARG A 19 -7.47 -9.05 13.27
CA ARG A 19 -8.11 -9.80 12.18
C ARG A 19 -7.24 -9.77 10.93
N ARG A 20 -7.43 -10.74 10.04
CA ARG A 20 -6.70 -10.78 8.77
C ARG A 20 -7.21 -9.70 7.81
N ILE A 21 -6.36 -8.75 7.43
CA ILE A 21 -6.60 -7.84 6.31
C ILE A 21 -6.03 -8.46 5.04
N THR A 22 -6.81 -8.46 3.97
CA THR A 22 -6.38 -9.02 2.67
C THR A 22 -6.27 -7.91 1.62
N ILE A 23 -5.40 -8.08 0.63
CA ILE A 23 -5.35 -7.21 -0.56
C ILE A 23 -6.74 -7.05 -1.20
N GLY A 24 -7.58 -8.08 -1.11
CA GLY A 24 -8.93 -8.03 -1.64
C GLY A 24 -9.86 -7.07 -0.92
N GLU A 25 -9.79 -7.03 0.40
CA GLU A 25 -10.54 -6.06 1.20
C GLU A 25 -10.03 -4.64 0.93
N VAL A 26 -8.71 -4.45 0.88
CA VAL A 26 -8.13 -3.14 0.56
C VAL A 26 -8.60 -2.67 -0.81
N ALA A 27 -8.60 -3.55 -1.81
CA ALA A 27 -9.10 -3.21 -3.14
C ALA A 27 -10.57 -2.78 -3.15
N GLU A 28 -11.43 -3.51 -2.42
CA GLU A 28 -12.84 -3.19 -2.30
C GLU A 28 -13.08 -1.84 -1.60
N LYS A 29 -12.33 -1.56 -0.53
CA LYS A 29 -12.50 -0.34 0.29
C LYS A 29 -11.86 0.90 -0.32
N THR A 30 -10.78 0.75 -1.08
CA THR A 30 -10.03 1.88 -1.70
C THR A 30 -10.43 2.17 -3.13
N GLY A 31 -11.15 1.24 -3.79
CA GLY A 31 -11.40 1.29 -5.23
C GLY A 31 -10.16 1.00 -6.10
N VAL A 32 -8.99 0.75 -5.50
CA VAL A 32 -7.77 0.42 -6.22
C VAL A 32 -7.80 -1.06 -6.61
N SER A 33 -7.47 -1.38 -7.86
CA SER A 33 -7.54 -2.78 -8.32
C SER A 33 -6.61 -3.70 -7.51
N ARG A 34 -7.03 -4.95 -7.25
CA ARG A 34 -6.18 -5.98 -6.61
C ARG A 34 -4.83 -6.15 -7.32
N VAL A 35 -4.83 -6.06 -8.65
CA VAL A 35 -3.63 -6.21 -9.47
C VAL A 35 -2.66 -5.05 -9.21
N THR A 36 -3.16 -3.82 -9.14
CA THR A 36 -2.36 -2.64 -8.82
C THR A 36 -1.72 -2.76 -7.44
N ILE A 37 -2.51 -3.09 -6.41
CA ILE A 37 -2.00 -3.26 -5.04
C ILE A 37 -0.95 -4.38 -4.99
N SER A 38 -1.20 -5.51 -5.68
CA SER A 38 -0.25 -6.62 -5.76
C SER A 38 1.07 -6.21 -6.42
N LYS A 39 1.03 -5.42 -7.50
CA LYS A 39 2.23 -4.89 -8.15
C LYS A 39 2.96 -3.91 -7.23
N MET A 40 2.26 -2.97 -6.60
CA MET A 40 2.87 -2.07 -5.61
C MET A 40 3.57 -2.85 -4.47
N ALA A 41 2.98 -3.95 -4.01
CA ALA A 41 3.51 -4.75 -2.90
C ALA A 41 4.71 -5.66 -3.27
N ASN A 42 4.88 -6.00 -4.56
CA ASN A 42 5.82 -7.05 -4.97
C ASN A 42 6.82 -6.60 -6.04
N GLN A 43 6.52 -5.55 -6.80
CA GLN A 43 7.34 -5.06 -7.90
C GLN A 43 8.09 -3.80 -7.46
N LYS A 44 9.42 -3.88 -7.50
CA LYS A 44 10.31 -2.72 -7.27
C LYS A 44 10.12 -1.67 -8.36
N GLY A 45 10.09 -0.39 -7.99
CA GLY A 45 9.97 0.73 -8.93
C GLY A 45 8.67 0.76 -9.74
N TYR A 46 7.59 0.15 -9.22
CA TYR A 46 6.30 0.20 -9.89
C TYR A 46 5.79 1.65 -9.97
N ASN A 47 5.33 2.06 -11.16
CA ASN A 47 4.69 3.36 -11.34
C ASN A 47 3.19 3.27 -11.04
N THR A 48 2.67 4.24 -10.30
CA THR A 48 1.26 4.37 -9.95
C THR A 48 0.86 5.85 -9.98
N VAL A 49 -0.44 6.12 -10.03
CA VAL A 49 -0.96 7.49 -9.95
C VAL A 49 -1.11 7.94 -8.50
N THR A 50 -1.08 9.25 -8.27
CA THR A 50 -1.23 9.86 -6.94
C THR A 50 -2.55 9.51 -6.27
N ASP A 51 -3.63 9.33 -7.03
CA ASP A 51 -4.93 8.95 -6.49
C ASP A 51 -4.90 7.59 -5.77
N ASN A 52 -4.12 6.62 -6.28
CA ASN A 52 -3.96 5.34 -5.60
C ASN A 52 -3.22 5.51 -4.27
N VAL A 53 -2.21 6.38 -4.23
CA VAL A 53 -1.47 6.70 -3.00
C VAL A 53 -2.41 7.37 -1.99
N ASN A 54 -3.19 8.36 -2.41
CA ASN A 54 -4.18 9.05 -1.58
C ASN A 54 -5.20 8.07 -0.99
N ASN A 55 -5.82 7.23 -1.82
CA ASN A 55 -6.84 6.27 -1.37
C ASN A 55 -6.26 5.24 -0.39
N LEU A 56 -5.02 4.79 -0.60
CA LEU A 56 -4.34 3.88 0.32
C LEU A 56 -4.00 4.57 1.65
N CYS A 57 -3.49 5.81 1.62
CA CYS A 57 -3.21 6.58 2.85
C CYS A 57 -4.50 6.78 3.67
N GLN A 58 -5.62 7.12 3.01
CA GLN A 58 -6.92 7.26 3.66
C GLN A 58 -7.40 5.93 4.29
N TYR A 59 -7.24 4.80 3.60
CA TYR A 59 -7.66 3.49 4.13
C TYR A 59 -6.79 3.01 5.29
N PHE A 60 -5.47 3.21 5.20
CA PHE A 60 -4.54 2.84 6.26
C PHE A 60 -4.46 3.87 7.39
N SER A 61 -5.09 5.04 7.23
CA SER A 61 -4.99 6.18 8.13
C SER A 61 -3.52 6.49 8.48
N CYS A 62 -2.68 6.61 7.46
CA CYS A 62 -1.24 6.80 7.60
C CYS A 62 -0.76 8.01 6.80
N GLU A 63 0.46 8.47 7.12
CA GLU A 63 1.13 9.50 6.35
C GLU A 63 1.70 8.91 5.04
N VAL A 64 2.05 9.78 4.08
CA VAL A 64 2.56 9.32 2.77
C VAL A 64 3.89 8.59 2.91
N ASP A 65 4.74 9.01 3.84
CA ASP A 65 6.03 8.40 4.13
C ASP A 65 5.91 7.05 4.85
N ASP A 66 4.79 6.76 5.52
CA ASP A 66 4.47 5.42 6.01
C ASP A 66 4.21 4.43 4.86
N LEU A 67 3.66 4.92 3.74
CA LEU A 67 3.33 4.13 2.57
C LEU A 67 4.46 4.07 1.54
N VAL A 68 5.20 5.15 1.34
CA VAL A 68 6.19 5.31 0.26
C VAL A 68 7.56 5.63 0.85
N GLU A 69 8.57 4.94 0.37
CA GLU A 69 9.97 5.16 0.74
C GLU A 69 10.80 5.40 -0.53
N PHE A 70 11.62 6.46 -0.54
CA PHE A 70 12.63 6.63 -1.57
C PHE A 70 13.87 5.79 -1.25
N ILE A 71 14.23 4.91 -2.17
CA ILE A 71 15.44 4.12 -2.13
C ILE A 71 16.42 4.73 -3.15
N PRO A 72 17.59 5.24 -2.73
CA PRO A 72 18.62 5.69 -3.66
C PRO A 72 18.99 4.57 -4.64
N ASP A 73 19.21 4.92 -5.90
CA ASP A 73 19.83 3.99 -6.84
C ASP A 73 21.33 3.97 -6.50
N GLU A 74 21.93 2.78 -6.34
CA GLU A 74 23.40 2.65 -6.25
C GLU A 74 24.07 3.13 -7.53
#